data_AF-A0A847X3Q5-F1
#
_entry.id   AF-A0A847X3Q5-F1
#
_cell.length_a   1.000
_cell.length_b   1.000
_cell.length_c   1.000
_cell.angle_alpha   90.00
_cell.angle_beta   90.00
_cell.angle_gamma   90.00
#
_symmetry.space_group_name_H-M   'P 1'
#
loop_
_entity.id
_entity.type
_entity.pdbx_description
1 polymer ?
#
loop_
_entity_poly.entity_id
_entity_poly.type
_entity_poly.pdbx_seq_one_letter_code
_entity_poly.pdbx_strand_id
1 'polypeptide(L)'
;MSHVDQSDTDRAQLPVTLVAAGDKPSLARSSAGAAFVSQLIAARDNLPPQRSRRVGSAERAIGAYRNGARMTERRMPMGYRKTIVA
;
A
#
# COMPACT_ATOMS: atom_id res chain seq x y z
N MET A 1 -33.81 15.72 30.57
CA MET A 1 -33.22 14.86 29.53
C MET A 1 -31.82 15.38 29.24
N SER A 2 -30.78 14.62 29.63
CA SER A 2 -29.44 14.54 29.00
C SER A 2 -28.39 14.18 30.06
N HIS A 3 -28.13 12.88 30.25
CA HIS A 3 -26.80 12.46 30.71
C HIS A 3 -26.08 11.93 29.48
N VAL A 4 -25.09 12.69 29.04
CA VAL A 4 -24.11 12.23 28.05
C VAL A 4 -23.15 11.35 28.84
N ASP A 5 -23.25 10.04 28.67
CA ASP A 5 -22.24 9.10 29.17
C ASP A 5 -20.93 9.41 28.44
N GLN A 6 -20.08 10.20 29.09
CA GLN A 6 -18.68 10.35 28.70
C GLN A 6 -18.05 8.96 28.86
N SER A 7 -17.78 8.33 27.73
CA SER A 7 -17.07 7.06 27.67
C SER A 7 -15.66 7.31 28.19
N ASP A 8 -15.43 7.05 29.47
CA ASP A 8 -14.11 7.02 30.07
C ASP A 8 -13.27 6.03 29.25
N THR A 9 -12.40 6.58 28.40
CA THR A 9 -11.49 5.76 27.61
C THR A 9 -10.41 5.32 28.57
N ASP A 10 -10.62 4.14 29.14
CA ASP A 10 -9.68 3.47 30.03
C ASP A 10 -8.31 3.44 29.32
N ARG A 11 -7.37 4.25 29.81
CA ARG A 11 -6.08 4.43 29.16
C ARG A 11 -5.32 3.13 29.32
N ALA A 12 -5.33 2.32 28.27
CA ALA A 12 -4.51 1.12 28.19
C ALA A 12 -3.09 1.45 28.62
N GLN A 13 -2.65 0.86 29.73
CA GLN A 13 -1.29 1.03 30.26
C GLN A 13 -0.32 0.32 29.31
N LEU A 14 0.02 1.02 28.23
CA LEU A 14 1.02 0.54 27.29
C LEU A 14 2.37 0.55 28.00
N PRO A 15 3.17 -0.52 27.87
CA PRO A 15 4.50 -0.55 28.46
C PRO A 15 5.32 0.64 27.94
N VAL A 16 5.76 1.50 28.85
CA VAL A 16 6.60 2.67 28.55
C VAL A 16 8.06 2.24 28.62
N THR A 17 8.85 2.65 27.62
CA THR A 17 10.29 2.38 27.60
C THR A 17 10.98 3.10 28.76
N LEU A 18 11.55 2.35 29.69
CA LEU A 18 12.23 2.87 30.89
C LEU A 18 13.65 3.38 30.63
N VAL A 19 14.22 3.06 29.46
CA VAL A 19 15.62 3.38 29.11
C VAL A 19 15.65 3.98 27.72
N ALA A 20 16.57 4.93 27.51
CA ALA A 20 16.85 5.48 26.19
C ALA A 20 17.28 4.35 25.23
N ALA A 21 16.87 4.46 23.96
CA ALA A 21 17.29 3.51 22.95
C ALA A 21 18.82 3.52 22.84
N GLY A 22 19.46 2.38 23.11
CA GLY A 22 20.90 2.22 22.94
C GLY A 22 21.32 2.29 21.48
N ASP A 23 22.63 2.41 21.24
CA ASP A 23 23.19 2.45 19.90
C ASP A 23 22.78 1.20 19.11
N LYS A 24 22.13 1.43 17.97
CA LYS A 24 21.73 0.39 17.01
C LYS A 24 22.66 0.47 15.80
N PRO A 25 23.86 -0.13 15.84
CA PRO A 25 24.78 -0.09 14.70
C PRO A 25 24.17 -0.71 13.44
N SER A 26 23.20 -1.61 13.57
CA SER A 26 22.42 -2.16 12.46
C SER A 26 21.49 -1.13 11.77
N LEU A 27 21.16 -0.03 12.44
CA LEU A 27 20.40 1.10 11.88
C LEU A 27 21.31 2.24 11.41
N ALA A 28 22.63 2.10 11.53
CA ALA A 28 23.55 3.07 10.97
C ALA A 28 23.38 3.09 9.44
N ARG A 29 22.76 4.14 8.92
CA ARG A 29 22.65 4.37 7.48
C ARG A 29 24.05 4.72 6.97
N SER A 30 24.73 3.77 6.34
CA SER A 30 25.93 4.07 5.58
C SER A 30 25.55 4.85 4.33
N SER A 31 26.28 5.94 4.05
CA SER A 31 26.21 6.56 2.73
C SER A 31 26.90 5.63 1.73
N ALA A 32 26.17 5.22 0.71
CA ALA A 32 26.77 4.44 -0.37
C ALA A 32 27.79 5.32 -1.12
N GLY A 33 29.02 4.85 -1.23
CA GLY A 33 30.06 5.54 -2.00
C GLY A 33 29.72 5.60 -3.49
N ALA A 34 30.18 6.65 -4.18
CA ALA A 34 29.87 6.88 -5.59
C ALA A 34 30.22 5.68 -6.49
N ALA A 35 31.36 5.02 -6.26
CA ALA A 35 31.76 3.83 -7.02
C ALA A 35 30.76 2.67 -6.89
N PHE A 36 30.22 2.44 -5.70
CA PHE A 36 29.19 1.42 -5.47
C PHE A 36 27.88 1.78 -6.18
N VAL A 37 27.45 3.03 -6.11
CA VAL A 37 26.24 3.50 -6.80
C VAL A 37 26.40 3.36 -8.32
N SER A 38 27.56 3.71 -8.87
CA SER A 38 27.85 3.54 -10.30
C SER A 38 27.82 2.08 -10.72
N GLN A 39 28.42 1.18 -9.93
CA GLN A 39 28.37 -0.27 -10.21
C GLN A 39 26.94 -0.81 -10.12
N LEU A 40 26.15 -0.35 -9.15
CA LEU A 40 24.75 -0.75 -8.99
C LEU A 40 23.90 -0.31 -10.19
N ILE A 41 24.08 0.92 -10.67
CA ILE A 41 23.37 1.43 -11.85
C ILE A 41 23.81 0.66 -13.09
N ALA A 42 25.11 0.45 -13.30
CA ALA A 42 25.61 -0.32 -14.45
C ALA A 42 25.14 -1.79 -14.44
N ALA A 43 25.03 -2.41 -13.26
CA ALA A 43 24.53 -3.78 -13.11
C ALA A 43 23.00 -3.88 -13.20
N ARG A 44 22.26 -2.78 -13.07
CA ARG A 44 20.78 -2.77 -13.08
C ARG A 44 20.21 -3.32 -14.38
N ASP A 45 20.82 -2.98 -15.50
CA ASP A 45 20.36 -3.40 -16.83
C ASP A 45 20.66 -4.87 -17.12
N ASN A 46 21.58 -5.46 -16.35
CA ASN A 46 21.97 -6.87 -16.43
C ASN A 46 21.16 -7.76 -15.47
N LEU A 47 20.30 -7.19 -14.62
CA LEU A 47 19.47 -7.99 -13.73
C LEU A 47 18.39 -8.73 -14.54
N PRO A 48 18.21 -10.05 -14.34
CA PRO A 48 17.09 -10.75 -14.92
C PRO A 48 15.79 -10.06 -14.48
N PRO A 49 14.77 -9.96 -15.34
CA PRO A 49 13.53 -9.28 -15.02
C PRO A 49 12.77 -10.01 -13.90
N GLN A 50 13.14 -9.74 -12.64
CA GLN A 50 12.57 -10.37 -11.45
C GLN A 50 11.08 -10.05 -11.27
N ARG A 51 10.55 -9.04 -11.98
CA ARG A 51 9.19 -8.52 -11.80
C ARG A 51 8.42 -8.24 -13.08
N SER A 52 8.81 -8.79 -14.24
CA SER A 52 8.00 -8.66 -15.46
C SER A 52 6.55 -9.11 -15.25
N ARG A 53 6.33 -10.12 -14.39
CA ARG A 53 4.99 -10.61 -14.04
C ARG A 53 4.23 -9.74 -13.03
N ARG A 54 4.92 -8.92 -12.23
CA ARG A 54 4.32 -8.08 -11.16
C ARG A 54 4.14 -6.63 -11.55
N VAL A 55 4.91 -6.13 -12.52
CA VAL A 55 4.69 -4.82 -13.12
C VAL A 55 3.59 -5.02 -14.16
N GLY A 56 2.34 -4.74 -13.80
CA GLY A 56 1.25 -4.74 -14.77
C GLY A 56 1.62 -3.84 -15.95
N SER A 57 1.37 -4.29 -17.17
CA SER A 57 1.55 -3.42 -18.34
C SER A 57 0.64 -2.21 -18.21
N ALA A 58 1.04 -1.07 -18.79
CA ALA A 58 0.17 0.11 -18.87
C ALA A 58 -1.19 -0.24 -19.48
N GLU A 59 -1.20 -1.15 -20.45
CA GLU A 59 -2.41 -1.71 -21.06
C GLU A 59 -3.30 -2.48 -20.06
N ARG A 60 -2.71 -3.23 -19.12
CA ARG A 60 -3.47 -3.84 -18.01
C ARG A 60 -4.03 -2.80 -17.05
N ALA A 61 -3.33 -1.70 -16.79
CA ALA A 61 -3.83 -0.63 -15.94
C ALA A 61 -5.04 0.08 -16.59
N ILE A 62 -4.98 0.33 -17.89
CA ILE A 62 -6.10 0.89 -18.67
C ILE A 62 -7.29 -0.09 -18.69
N GLY A 63 -7.02 -1.38 -18.93
CA GLY A 63 -8.05 -2.43 -18.91
C GLY A 63 -8.71 -2.64 -17.54
N ALA A 64 -8.03 -2.30 -16.44
CA ALA A 64 -8.55 -2.49 -15.08
C ALA A 64 -9.80 -1.64 -14.80
N TYR A 65 -9.84 -0.38 -15.28
CA TYR A 65 -11.02 0.47 -15.15
C TYR A 65 -12.23 -0.09 -15.92
N ARG A 66 -11.99 -0.57 -17.15
CA ARG A 66 -13.01 -1.22 -17.98
C ARG A 66 -13.53 -2.51 -17.32
N ASN A 67 -12.65 -3.30 -16.72
CA ASN A 67 -13.01 -4.52 -16.02
C ASN A 67 -13.78 -4.22 -14.73
N GLY A 68 -13.36 -3.21 -13.96
CA GLY A 68 -14.08 -2.73 -12.77
C GLY A 68 -15.49 -2.25 -13.09
N ALA A 69 -15.67 -1.51 -14.19
CA ALA A 69 -16.98 -1.06 -14.66
C ALA A 69 -17.91 -2.22 -15.04
N ARG A 70 -17.37 -3.33 -15.57
CA ARG A 70 -18.13 -4.56 -15.82
C ARG A 70 -18.40 -5.36 -14.56
N MET A 71 -17.55 -5.28 -13.55
CA MET A 71 -17.76 -5.95 -12.26
C MET A 71 -18.84 -5.26 -11.41
N THR A 72 -18.96 -3.93 -11.49
CA THR A 72 -20.07 -3.19 -10.88
C THR A 72 -21.38 -3.34 -11.65
N GLU A 73 -21.35 -3.89 -12.86
CA GLU A 73 -22.52 -4.41 -13.55
C GLU A 73 -23.01 -5.71 -12.88
N ARG A 74 -23.36 -5.60 -11.61
CA ARG A 74 -24.04 -6.61 -10.82
C ARG A 74 -25.31 -6.95 -11.59
N ARG A 75 -25.46 -8.21 -12.04
CA ARG A 75 -26.72 -8.69 -12.61
C ARG A 75 -27.81 -8.41 -11.59
N MET A 76 -28.69 -7.46 -11.89
CA MET A 76 -29.82 -7.19 -11.01
C MET A 76 -30.64 -8.47 -10.87
N PRO A 77 -31.08 -8.85 -9.65
CA PRO A 77 -32.01 -9.93 -9.48
C PRO A 77 -33.25 -9.71 -10.35
N MET A 78 -33.87 -10.80 -10.81
CA MET A 78 -35.12 -10.75 -11.56
C MET A 78 -36.15 -9.90 -10.80
N GLY A 79 -36.71 -8.88 -11.46
CA GLY A 79 -37.72 -7.97 -10.90
C GLY A 79 -37.23 -6.55 -10.55
N TYR A 80 -35.92 -6.28 -10.55
CA TYR A 80 -35.39 -4.93 -10.31
C TYR A 80 -35.19 -4.15 -11.61
N ARG A 81 -35.61 -2.88 -11.65
CA ARG A 81 -35.47 -1.99 -12.82
C ARG A 81 -34.13 -1.24 -12.78
N LYS A 82 -33.37 -1.26 -13.89
CA LYS A 82 -32.16 -0.43 -14.07
C LYS A 82 -32.58 0.99 -14.53
N THR A 83 -32.12 2.03 -13.85
CA THR A 83 -32.17 3.41 -14.36
C THR A 83 -30.93 3.66 -15.22
N ILE A 84 -31.12 3.91 -16.51
CA ILE A 84 -30.05 4.32 -17.42
C ILE A 84 -29.96 5.85 -17.34
N VAL A 85 -28.78 6.38 -17.00
CA VAL A 85 -28.49 7.82 -17.06
C VAL A 85 -27.70 8.06 -18.34
N ALA A 86 -28.18 8.98 -19.18
CA ALA A 86 -27.58 9.35 -20.47
C ALA A 86 -26.37 10.26 -20.29
#